data_AF-A0A9Q1FD79-F1
#
_entry.id   AF-A0A9Q1FD79-F1
#
_cell.length_a   1.000
_cell.length_b   1.000
_cell.length_c   1.000
_cell.angle_alpha   90.00
_cell.angle_beta   90.00
_cell.angle_gamma   90.00
#
_symmetry.space_group_name_H-M   'P 1'
#
loop_
_entity.id
_entity.type
_entity.pdbx_description
1 polymer ?
#
loop_
_entity_poly.entity_id
_entity_poly.type
_entity_poly.pdbx_seq_one_letter_code
_entity_poly.pdbx_strand_id
1 'polypeptide(L)'
;MNYKQQFPVQRIDMETILSTKFQLNQQQVLEPVLITNLDYAARIITCMPTAILSRLTLSISGERVLVKFILDNYKSGLNYCQSPAQPYQSDIHFTVISNDGQPQLIRHVVCGHVITDSDIQDVHFSGHNCQDMVKSCSLQARVLVSQGNTQGIGVLHIICNSLSLTYSIGGNTKDSQSVVSESPQTKQQTVINSYILKTQCRLKFPQVNTLTALLKMKCWLEQEKPQKRGLIACMDHLLKKVAEHPDPHDCRLNLILQSDGDMVELFTESLGRQVYISGGTNGVSMIPAQLDK
;
A
#
# COMPACT_ATOMS: atom_id res chain seq x y z
N MET A 1 4.96 -28.62 11.75
CA MET A 1 4.12 -28.60 12.98
C MET A 1 3.18 -27.40 12.85
N ASN A 2 1.86 -27.60 12.86
CA ASN A 2 0.91 -26.49 12.76
C ASN A 2 0.79 -25.76 14.11
N TYR A 3 1.63 -24.75 14.32
CA TYR A 3 1.57 -23.88 15.50
C TYR A 3 0.49 -22.81 15.32
N LYS A 4 -0.45 -22.69 16.26
CA LYS A 4 -1.44 -21.61 16.29
C LYS A 4 -1.65 -21.18 17.73
N GLN A 5 -1.27 -19.94 18.04
CA GLN A 5 -1.48 -19.33 19.35
C GLN A 5 -2.21 -18.00 19.18
N GLN A 6 -3.24 -17.78 19.99
CA GLN A 6 -4.00 -16.54 20.02
C GLN A 6 -3.67 -15.79 21.30
N PHE A 7 -3.42 -14.49 21.18
CA PHE A 7 -3.17 -13.60 22.29
C PHE A 7 -4.37 -12.65 22.41
N PRO A 8 -5.38 -13.00 23.23
CA PRO A 8 -6.52 -12.13 23.43
C PRO A 8 -6.05 -10.88 24.16
N VAL A 9 -6.10 -9.75 23.48
CA VAL A 9 -5.66 -8.46 23.99
C VAL A 9 -6.81 -7.48 23.81
N GLN A 10 -6.98 -6.58 24.79
CA GLN A 10 -8.06 -5.58 24.74
C GLN A 10 -7.78 -4.49 23.70
N ARG A 11 -6.51 -4.20 23.45
CA ARG A 11 -6.05 -3.22 22.48
C ARG A 11 -4.72 -3.67 21.92
N ILE A 12 -4.52 -3.43 20.63
CA ILE A 12 -3.21 -3.61 19.99
C ILE A 12 -2.44 -2.30 20.07
N ASP A 13 -1.32 -2.34 20.76
CA ASP A 13 -0.31 -1.28 20.79
C ASP A 13 1.10 -1.88 20.79
N MET A 14 2.10 -1.00 20.82
CA MET A 14 3.50 -1.40 20.78
C MET A 14 3.88 -2.26 21.99
N GLU A 15 3.40 -1.90 23.19
CA GLU A 15 3.66 -2.62 24.42
C GLU A 15 3.11 -4.05 24.34
N THR A 16 1.90 -4.20 23.81
CA THR A 16 1.26 -5.50 23.61
C THR A 16 2.09 -6.41 22.70
N ILE A 17 2.60 -5.88 21.58
CA ILE A 17 3.45 -6.65 20.66
C ILE A 17 4.78 -7.04 21.31
N LEU A 18 5.39 -6.14 22.07
CA LEU A 18 6.65 -6.40 22.79
C LEU A 18 6.45 -7.44 23.91
N SER A 19 5.36 -7.37 24.65
CA SER A 19 5.00 -8.37 25.66
C SER A 19 4.78 -9.74 25.02
N THR A 20 4.08 -9.82 23.89
CA THR A 20 3.92 -11.07 23.14
C THR A 20 5.27 -11.60 22.66
N LYS A 21 6.15 -10.74 22.13
CA LYS A 21 7.53 -11.10 21.73
C LYS A 21 8.30 -11.70 22.92
N PHE A 22 8.23 -11.08 24.09
CA PHE A 22 8.88 -11.57 25.30
C PHE A 22 8.33 -12.93 25.76
N GLN A 23 7.01 -13.13 25.74
CA GLN A 23 6.37 -14.40 26.07
C GLN A 23 6.78 -15.53 25.12
N LEU A 24 6.81 -15.27 23.81
CA LEU A 24 7.26 -16.24 22.81
C LEU A 24 8.74 -16.61 23.01
N ASN A 25 9.57 -15.65 23.42
CA ASN A 25 10.97 -15.90 23.75
C ASN A 25 11.10 -16.84 24.96
N GLN A 26 10.32 -16.62 26.02
CA GLN A 26 10.30 -17.52 27.18
C GLN A 26 9.85 -18.94 26.82
N GLN A 27 8.96 -19.06 25.84
CA GLN A 27 8.45 -20.34 25.32
C GLN A 27 9.40 -21.00 24.30
N GLN A 28 10.53 -20.37 23.96
CA GLN A 28 11.51 -20.85 22.96
C GLN A 28 10.91 -21.11 21.57
N VAL A 29 9.84 -20.38 21.21
CA VAL A 29 9.17 -20.46 19.90
C VAL A 29 9.44 -19.22 19.03
N LEU A 30 10.26 -18.29 19.52
CA LEU A 30 10.56 -17.03 18.87
C LEU A 30 11.70 -17.18 17.85
N GLU A 31 11.34 -17.58 16.63
CA GLU A 31 12.30 -17.70 15.52
C GLU A 31 12.70 -16.33 14.93
N PRO A 32 13.88 -16.20 14.28
CA PRO A 32 14.36 -14.93 13.70
C PRO A 32 13.38 -14.24 12.74
N VAL A 33 12.62 -15.03 11.96
CA VAL A 33 11.58 -14.50 11.07
C VAL A 33 10.42 -13.89 11.87
N LEU A 34 10.03 -14.51 12.99
CA LEU A 34 8.97 -14.01 13.87
C LEU A 34 9.37 -12.71 14.53
N ILE A 35 10.62 -12.63 14.98
CA ILE A 35 11.23 -11.42 15.53
C ILE A 35 11.07 -10.26 14.55
N THR A 36 11.52 -10.49 13.31
CA THR A 36 11.46 -9.49 12.24
C THR A 36 10.02 -9.07 11.93
N ASN A 37 9.10 -10.04 11.86
CA ASN A 37 7.68 -9.76 11.59
C ASN A 37 7.00 -8.99 12.73
N LEU A 38 7.31 -9.32 14.00
CA LEU A 38 6.78 -8.60 15.17
C LEU A 38 7.35 -7.19 15.26
N ASP A 39 8.64 -7.00 14.99
CA ASP A 39 9.28 -5.67 15.00
C ASP A 39 8.71 -4.78 13.89
N TYR A 40 8.50 -5.35 12.71
CA TYR A 40 7.83 -4.67 11.61
C TYR A 40 6.37 -4.33 11.94
N ALA A 41 5.63 -5.27 12.54
CA ALA A 41 4.26 -5.05 12.97
C ALA A 41 4.17 -3.90 14.00
N ALA A 42 5.05 -3.90 15.01
CA ALA A 42 5.17 -2.84 16.02
C ALA A 42 5.40 -1.46 15.38
N ARG A 43 6.21 -1.39 14.33
CA ARG A 43 6.44 -0.15 13.59
C ARG A 43 5.22 0.32 12.80
N ILE A 44 4.45 -0.58 12.20
CA ILE A 44 3.29 -0.19 11.38
C ILE A 44 2.12 0.27 12.24
N ILE A 45 1.86 -0.40 13.36
CA ILE A 45 0.67 -0.09 14.17
C ILE A 45 0.69 1.36 14.69
N THR A 46 1.85 2.00 14.83
CA THR A 46 1.96 3.42 15.21
C THR A 46 1.40 4.36 14.14
N CYS A 47 1.34 3.90 12.89
CA CYS A 47 0.76 4.62 11.76
C CYS A 47 -0.73 4.29 11.51
N MET A 48 -1.32 3.41 12.32
CA MET A 48 -2.74 3.03 12.18
C MET A 48 -3.65 3.89 13.06
N PRO A 49 -4.87 4.22 12.60
CA PRO A 49 -5.85 4.93 13.41
C PRO A 49 -6.22 4.15 14.68
N THR A 50 -6.33 4.84 15.81
CA THR A 50 -6.69 4.25 17.10
C THR A 50 -8.04 3.50 17.06
N ALA A 51 -8.98 3.99 16.25
CA ALA A 51 -10.28 3.35 16.03
C ALA A 51 -10.15 1.93 15.47
N ILE A 52 -9.18 1.67 14.58
CA ILE A 52 -8.90 0.31 14.09
C ILE A 52 -8.23 -0.50 15.20
N LEU A 53 -7.15 0.04 15.79
CA LEU A 53 -6.33 -0.69 16.78
C LEU A 53 -7.12 -1.20 17.99
N SER A 54 -8.11 -0.44 18.43
CA SER A 54 -8.98 -0.81 19.56
C SER A 54 -9.83 -2.06 19.34
N ARG A 55 -9.95 -2.52 18.09
CA ARG A 55 -10.78 -3.66 17.67
C ARG A 55 -9.97 -4.84 17.16
N LEU A 56 -8.66 -4.69 17.06
CA LEU A 56 -7.78 -5.73 16.56
C LEU A 56 -7.44 -6.73 17.66
N THR A 57 -7.34 -8.00 17.28
CA THR A 57 -6.80 -9.09 18.09
C THR A 57 -5.54 -9.64 17.43
N LEU A 58 -4.51 -9.94 18.22
CA LEU A 58 -3.27 -10.51 17.74
C LEU A 58 -3.35 -12.04 17.73
N SER A 59 -3.13 -12.63 16.56
CA SER A 59 -3.02 -14.08 16.37
C SER A 59 -1.70 -14.39 15.69
N ILE A 60 -1.01 -15.41 16.17
CA ILE A 60 0.24 -15.90 15.58
C ILE A 60 0.01 -17.32 15.10
N SER A 61 0.31 -17.59 13.82
CA SER A 61 -0.01 -18.89 13.22
C SER A 61 0.94 -19.30 12.11
N GLY A 62 1.14 -20.62 11.99
CA GLY A 62 1.66 -21.30 10.81
C GLY A 62 3.18 -21.53 10.79
N GLU A 63 3.61 -22.36 9.85
CA GLU A 63 5.02 -22.73 9.61
C GLU A 63 5.85 -21.60 8.97
N ARG A 64 5.19 -20.59 8.38
CA ARG A 64 5.81 -19.38 7.82
C ARG A 64 5.67 -18.15 8.72
N VAL A 65 5.22 -18.35 9.96
CA VAL A 65 5.28 -17.33 11.01
C VAL A 65 4.50 -16.06 10.63
N LEU A 66 3.17 -16.14 10.71
CA LEU A 66 2.27 -15.06 10.36
C LEU A 66 1.87 -14.29 11.63
N VAL A 67 2.03 -12.96 11.61
CA VAL A 67 1.43 -12.07 12.61
C VAL A 67 0.13 -11.54 12.01
N LYS A 68 -1.01 -12.05 12.49
CA LYS A 68 -2.34 -11.66 12.00
C LYS A 68 -3.04 -10.77 13.01
N PHE A 69 -3.53 -9.61 12.56
CA PHE A 69 -4.47 -8.79 13.29
C PHE A 69 -5.87 -9.00 12.72
N ILE A 70 -6.79 -9.44 13.57
CA ILE A 70 -8.17 -9.72 13.20
C ILE A 70 -9.07 -8.70 13.88
N LEU A 71 -9.90 -8.01 13.10
CA LEU A 71 -10.98 -7.19 13.65
C LEU A 71 -12.00 -8.11 14.33
N ASP A 72 -12.11 -8.01 15.65
CA ASP A 72 -13.07 -8.81 16.41
C ASP A 72 -14.43 -8.10 16.44
N ASN A 73 -15.29 -8.46 15.49
CA ASN A 73 -16.66 -7.94 15.44
C ASN A 73 -17.61 -8.67 16.40
N TYR A 74 -17.21 -9.83 16.92
CA TYR A 74 -18.05 -10.68 17.76
C TYR A 74 -18.14 -10.17 19.21
N LYS A 75 -17.11 -9.47 19.71
CA LYS A 75 -17.12 -8.90 21.07
C LYS A 75 -18.19 -7.85 21.33
N SER A 76 -18.87 -7.34 20.31
CA SER A 76 -19.92 -6.35 20.57
C SER A 76 -21.17 -6.95 21.22
N GLY A 77 -21.43 -8.28 21.15
CA GLY A 77 -22.60 -8.94 21.75
C GLY A 77 -23.97 -8.39 21.29
N LEU A 78 -23.95 -7.31 20.53
CA LEU A 78 -25.03 -6.71 19.81
C LEU A 78 -25.11 -7.52 18.53
N ASN A 79 -26.16 -8.33 18.43
CA ASN A 79 -26.77 -8.62 17.15
C ASN A 79 -26.99 -7.26 16.49
N TYR A 80 -26.02 -6.77 15.72
CA TYR A 80 -26.21 -5.65 14.83
C TYR A 80 -27.13 -6.19 13.75
N CYS A 81 -28.43 -6.17 14.07
CA CYS A 81 -29.48 -6.06 13.09
C CYS A 81 -28.98 -4.99 12.12
N GLN A 82 -28.82 -5.42 10.86
CA GLN A 82 -28.47 -4.59 9.73
C GLN A 82 -29.45 -3.41 9.71
N SER A 83 -29.13 -2.35 10.43
CA SER A 83 -29.90 -1.13 10.35
C SER A 83 -29.60 -0.58 8.97
N PRO A 84 -30.61 -0.33 8.12
CA PRO A 84 -30.41 0.20 6.78
C PRO A 84 -29.69 1.56 6.78
N ALA A 85 -29.49 2.16 7.96
CA ALA A 85 -28.78 3.42 8.15
C ALA A 85 -27.28 3.28 8.50
N GLN A 86 -26.74 2.09 8.72
CA GLN A 86 -25.29 1.92 8.94
C GLN A 86 -24.64 1.13 7.80
N PRO A 87 -23.69 1.75 7.06
CA PRO A 87 -23.00 1.08 5.98
C PRO A 87 -22.27 -0.15 6.51
N TYR A 88 -22.32 -1.25 5.76
CA TYR A 88 -21.57 -2.47 6.03
C TYR A 88 -20.14 -2.10 6.44
N GLN A 89 -19.79 -2.41 7.67
CA GLN A 89 -18.43 -2.19 8.14
C GLN A 89 -17.60 -3.37 7.68
N SER A 90 -16.81 -3.16 6.62
CA SER A 90 -16.01 -4.22 6.01
C SER A 90 -15.02 -4.81 7.01
N ASP A 91 -14.87 -6.13 7.01
CA ASP A 91 -13.95 -6.83 7.92
C ASP A 91 -12.54 -6.75 7.38
N ILE A 92 -11.70 -5.94 8.03
CA ILE A 92 -10.29 -5.80 7.65
C ILE A 92 -9.40 -6.71 8.50
N HIS A 93 -8.62 -7.53 7.81
CA HIS A 93 -7.57 -8.35 8.37
C HIS A 93 -6.21 -7.82 7.93
N PHE A 94 -5.27 -7.78 8.87
CA PHE A 94 -3.89 -7.44 8.58
C PHE A 94 -3.04 -8.68 8.81
N THR A 95 -2.13 -8.99 7.91
CA THR A 95 -1.21 -10.12 8.04
C THR A 95 0.18 -9.64 7.70
N VAL A 96 1.12 -9.77 8.62
CA VAL A 96 2.54 -9.60 8.32
C VAL A 96 3.11 -10.95 7.93
N ILE A 97 3.70 -11.01 6.74
CA ILE A 97 4.41 -12.18 6.21
C ILE A 97 5.86 -11.82 5.95
N SER A 98 6.75 -12.81 5.89
CA SER A 98 8.08 -12.61 5.33
C SER A 98 8.09 -13.07 3.88
N ASN A 99 8.40 -12.18 2.95
CA ASN A 99 8.57 -12.48 1.53
C ASN A 99 10.01 -12.16 1.14
N ASP A 100 10.74 -13.15 0.63
CA ASP A 100 12.18 -13.05 0.32
C ASP A 100 13.03 -12.51 1.49
N GLY A 101 12.66 -12.88 2.72
CA GLY A 101 13.35 -12.45 3.94
C GLY A 101 13.00 -11.05 4.41
N GLN A 102 12.14 -10.32 3.70
CA GLN A 102 11.66 -8.99 4.07
C GLN A 102 10.22 -9.05 4.58
N PRO A 103 9.91 -8.40 5.72
CA PRO A 103 8.55 -8.36 6.23
C PRO A 103 7.66 -7.49 5.34
N GLN A 104 6.45 -7.98 5.06
CA GLN A 104 5.44 -7.30 4.25
C GLN A 104 4.08 -7.34 4.94
N LEU A 105 3.38 -6.21 4.94
CA LEU A 105 2.01 -6.12 5.42
C LEU A 105 1.03 -6.38 4.27
N ILE A 106 0.25 -7.45 4.41
CA ILE A 106 -0.91 -7.77 3.58
C ILE A 106 -2.16 -7.31 4.32
N ARG A 107 -3.03 -6.61 3.61
CA ARG A 107 -4.35 -6.19 4.09
C ARG A 107 -5.41 -6.93 3.29
N HIS A 108 -6.41 -7.46 3.98
CA HIS A 108 -7.50 -8.19 3.34
C HIS A 108 -8.82 -7.68 3.90
N VAL A 109 -9.67 -7.15 3.02
CA VAL A 109 -10.98 -6.61 3.34
C VAL A 109 -12.03 -7.56 2.78
N VAL A 110 -12.90 -8.04 3.66
CA VAL A 110 -14.06 -8.85 3.26
C VAL A 110 -15.25 -7.92 3.05
N CYS A 111 -15.75 -7.89 1.82
CA CYS A 111 -16.91 -7.13 1.40
C CYS A 111 -18.18 -7.97 1.48
N GLY A 112 -19.33 -7.33 1.25
CA GLY A 112 -20.62 -8.00 1.07
C GLY A 112 -20.66 -8.85 -0.21
N HIS A 113 -21.82 -8.92 -0.87
CA HIS A 113 -22.00 -9.74 -2.08
C HIS A 113 -21.32 -9.19 -3.34
N VAL A 114 -20.95 -7.91 -3.34
CA VAL A 114 -20.29 -7.21 -4.44
C VAL A 114 -19.31 -6.22 -3.80
N ILE A 115 -18.16 -6.01 -4.44
CA ILE A 115 -17.23 -4.94 -4.05
C ILE A 115 -17.75 -3.63 -4.65
N THR A 116 -18.03 -2.65 -3.80
CA THR A 116 -18.60 -1.35 -4.15
C THR A 116 -17.64 -0.20 -3.82
N ASP A 117 -17.92 1.00 -4.33
CA ASP A 117 -17.13 2.20 -4.00
C ASP A 117 -17.08 2.46 -2.49
N SER A 118 -18.20 2.23 -1.79
CA SER A 118 -18.31 2.39 -0.34
C SER A 118 -17.45 1.41 0.47
N ASP A 119 -17.08 0.27 -0.11
CA ASP A 119 -16.14 -0.67 0.53
C ASP A 119 -14.70 -0.13 0.53
N ILE A 120 -14.36 0.77 -0.40
CA ILE A 120 -12.99 1.29 -0.55
C ILE A 120 -12.82 2.53 0.33
N GLN A 121 -12.62 2.28 1.63
CA GLN A 121 -12.45 3.34 2.62
C GLN A 121 -11.00 3.79 2.74
N ASP A 122 -10.79 5.10 2.94
CA ASP A 122 -9.44 5.67 3.06
C ASP A 122 -8.67 5.06 4.25
N VAL A 123 -9.40 4.65 5.28
CA VAL A 123 -8.83 3.99 6.47
C VAL A 123 -8.10 2.69 6.13
N HIS A 124 -8.49 1.97 5.07
CA HIS A 124 -7.81 0.76 4.58
C HIS A 124 -6.40 1.05 4.01
N PHE A 125 -6.17 2.30 3.62
CA PHE A 125 -4.90 2.81 3.10
C PHE A 125 -4.07 3.52 4.18
N SER A 126 -4.48 3.48 5.45
CA SER A 126 -3.74 4.14 6.53
C SER A 126 -2.27 3.72 6.59
N GLY A 127 -1.38 4.71 6.82
CA GLY A 127 0.07 4.52 6.85
C GLY A 127 0.72 4.16 5.51
N HIS A 128 -0.04 4.14 4.41
CA HIS A 128 0.52 3.90 3.09
C HIS A 128 0.86 5.22 2.38
N ASN A 129 2.12 5.33 1.95
CA ASN A 129 2.57 6.39 1.06
C ASN A 129 2.37 5.96 -0.39
N CYS A 130 1.33 6.50 -1.04
CA CYS A 130 1.03 6.17 -2.42
C CYS A 130 2.15 6.62 -3.35
N GLN A 131 2.64 5.71 -4.20
CA GLN A 131 3.65 6.06 -5.21
C GLN A 131 3.06 6.92 -6.35
N ASP A 132 1.74 7.05 -6.41
CA ASP A 132 1.02 7.85 -7.39
C ASP A 132 0.40 9.06 -6.70
N MET A 133 1.14 10.16 -6.69
CA MET A 133 0.72 11.44 -6.10
C MET A 133 -0.26 12.21 -6.99
N VAL A 134 -0.50 11.74 -8.22
CA VAL A 134 -1.45 12.37 -9.15
C VAL A 134 -2.83 11.75 -8.98
N LYS A 135 -2.92 10.41 -8.96
CA LYS A 135 -4.14 9.67 -8.64
C LYS A 135 -3.83 8.63 -7.59
N SER A 136 -4.31 8.81 -6.36
CA SER A 136 -4.03 7.83 -5.30
C SER A 136 -4.55 6.43 -5.68
N CYS A 137 -3.92 5.39 -5.12
CA CYS A 137 -4.38 4.01 -5.28
C CYS A 137 -5.82 3.82 -4.77
N SER A 138 -6.24 4.58 -3.75
CA SER A 138 -7.63 4.59 -3.27
C SER A 138 -8.59 5.16 -4.31
N LEU A 139 -8.28 6.31 -4.91
CA LEU A 139 -9.11 6.93 -5.95
C LEU A 139 -9.19 6.05 -7.20
N GLN A 140 -8.06 5.47 -7.63
CA GLN A 140 -8.04 4.55 -8.77
C GLN A 140 -8.89 3.31 -8.52
N ALA A 141 -8.84 2.74 -7.31
CA ALA A 141 -9.67 1.60 -6.96
C ALA A 141 -11.16 1.94 -6.93
N ARG A 142 -11.53 3.10 -6.38
CA ARG A 142 -12.91 3.63 -6.36
C ARG A 142 -13.47 3.82 -7.76
N VAL A 143 -12.70 4.46 -8.64
CA VAL A 143 -13.06 4.64 -10.05
C VAL A 143 -13.21 3.29 -10.75
N LEU A 144 -12.26 2.37 -10.54
CA LEU A 144 -12.30 1.03 -11.11
C LEU A 144 -13.58 0.31 -10.72
N VAL A 145 -13.98 0.38 -9.44
CA VAL A 145 -15.20 -0.27 -8.94
C VAL A 145 -16.48 0.43 -9.40
N SER A 146 -16.47 1.76 -9.53
CA SER A 146 -17.64 2.55 -9.90
C SER A 146 -18.01 2.51 -11.39
N GLN A 147 -17.04 2.24 -12.27
CA GLN A 147 -17.23 2.32 -13.73
C GLN A 147 -18.08 1.20 -14.37
N GLY A 148 -18.89 0.46 -13.59
CA GLY A 148 -19.93 -0.45 -14.09
C GLY A 148 -19.44 -1.75 -14.74
N ASN A 149 -18.17 -1.80 -15.19
CA ASN A 149 -17.50 -3.02 -15.67
C ASN A 149 -17.22 -4.05 -14.55
N THR A 150 -17.78 -3.82 -13.36
CA THR A 150 -17.44 -4.51 -12.13
C THR A 150 -18.52 -5.45 -11.62
N GLN A 151 -19.62 -5.59 -12.37
CA GLN A 151 -20.55 -6.70 -12.19
C GLN A 151 -19.77 -8.01 -12.34
N GLY A 152 -19.35 -8.57 -11.22
CA GLY A 152 -18.59 -9.81 -11.15
C GLY A 152 -17.13 -9.70 -10.72
N ILE A 153 -16.59 -8.55 -10.28
CA ILE A 153 -15.28 -8.57 -9.59
C ILE A 153 -15.43 -9.37 -8.31
N GLY A 154 -14.88 -10.58 -8.30
CA GLY A 154 -14.83 -11.43 -7.13
C GLY A 154 -13.72 -11.02 -6.17
N VAL A 155 -12.60 -10.55 -6.74
CA VAL A 155 -11.40 -10.12 -6.01
C VAL A 155 -10.78 -8.90 -6.67
N LEU A 156 -10.49 -7.87 -5.88
CA LEU A 156 -9.67 -6.72 -6.28
C LEU A 156 -8.38 -6.72 -5.47
N HIS A 157 -7.24 -6.89 -6.14
CA HIS A 157 -5.91 -6.84 -5.52
C HIS A 157 -5.19 -5.55 -5.93
N ILE A 158 -4.88 -4.71 -4.95
CA ILE A 158 -4.19 -3.44 -5.12
C ILE A 158 -2.73 -3.62 -4.72
N ILE A 159 -1.83 -3.27 -5.63
CA ILE A 159 -0.38 -3.26 -5.41
C ILE A 159 0.12 -1.82 -5.61
N CYS A 160 0.62 -1.21 -4.53
CA CYS A 160 1.16 0.14 -4.56
C CYS A 160 2.35 0.22 -3.60
N ASN A 161 3.56 0.35 -4.14
CA ASN A 161 4.77 0.31 -3.31
C ASN A 161 4.83 -0.94 -2.39
N SER A 162 4.94 -0.74 -1.07
CA SER A 162 4.91 -1.82 -0.06
C SER A 162 3.49 -2.27 0.31
N LEU A 163 2.44 -1.57 -0.15
CA LEU A 163 1.05 -1.95 0.09
C LEU A 163 0.64 -3.12 -0.81
N SER A 164 0.14 -4.17 -0.16
CA SER A 164 -0.65 -5.24 -0.75
C SER A 164 -2.02 -5.27 -0.07
N LEU A 165 -3.07 -4.87 -0.77
CA LEU A 165 -4.44 -4.77 -0.24
C LEU A 165 -5.41 -5.52 -1.14
N THR A 166 -6.12 -6.49 -0.57
CA THR A 166 -7.08 -7.33 -1.31
C THR A 166 -8.48 -7.10 -0.78
N TYR A 167 -9.44 -6.85 -1.67
CA TYR A 167 -10.87 -6.88 -1.39
C TYR A 167 -11.46 -8.17 -1.95
N SER A 168 -12.35 -8.83 -1.20
CA SER A 168 -13.03 -10.05 -1.66
C SER A 168 -14.44 -10.17 -1.11
N ILE A 169 -15.33 -10.82 -1.86
CA ILE A 169 -16.73 -11.09 -1.46
C ILE A 169 -16.80 -12.18 -0.36
N GLY A 170 -17.58 -11.93 0.69
CA GLY A 170 -17.65 -12.74 1.93
C GLY A 170 -18.18 -14.18 1.85
N GLY A 171 -18.46 -14.69 0.65
CA GLY A 171 -18.90 -16.08 0.45
C GLY A 171 -17.78 -17.12 0.29
N ASN A 172 -16.54 -16.68 0.03
CA ASN A 172 -15.43 -17.57 -0.37
C ASN A 172 -14.34 -17.73 0.71
N THR A 173 -14.62 -17.35 1.95
CA THR A 173 -13.62 -17.19 3.01
C THR A 173 -13.13 -18.50 3.67
N LYS A 174 -13.69 -19.65 3.31
CA LYS A 174 -13.18 -20.94 3.81
C LYS A 174 -11.79 -21.30 3.28
N ASP A 175 -11.35 -20.69 2.17
CA ASP A 175 -10.08 -20.99 1.51
C ASP A 175 -9.05 -19.83 1.48
N SER A 176 -9.30 -18.72 2.20
CA SER A 176 -8.41 -17.54 2.20
C SER A 176 -7.02 -17.74 2.82
N GLN A 177 -6.62 -18.98 3.12
CA GLN A 177 -5.24 -19.33 3.47
C GLN A 177 -4.36 -19.71 2.26
N SER A 178 -4.92 -19.82 1.05
CA SER A 178 -4.19 -20.37 -0.11
C SER A 178 -3.83 -19.35 -1.20
N VAL A 179 -3.33 -18.16 -0.84
CA VAL A 179 -2.87 -17.16 -1.83
C VAL A 179 -1.41 -17.38 -2.26
N VAL A 180 -0.69 -18.37 -1.71
CA VAL A 180 0.70 -18.65 -2.10
C VAL A 180 0.97 -20.15 -2.18
N SER A 181 0.32 -20.84 -3.12
CA SER A 181 0.79 -22.17 -3.55
C SER A 181 0.35 -22.44 -4.99
N GLU A 182 1.30 -22.29 -5.91
CA GLU A 182 1.22 -22.85 -7.26
C GLU A 182 1.25 -24.37 -7.15
N SER A 183 0.09 -25.03 -7.15
CA SER A 183 0.01 -26.47 -7.33
C SER A 183 -1.29 -26.81 -8.06
N PRO A 184 -1.22 -27.49 -9.21
CA PRO A 184 -2.40 -27.88 -9.95
C PRO A 184 -2.94 -29.18 -9.37
N GLN A 185 -4.22 -29.24 -9.00
CA GLN A 185 -5.12 -30.31 -9.44
C GLN A 185 -6.56 -30.19 -8.86
N THR A 186 -7.48 -30.06 -9.82
CA THR A 186 -8.84 -30.63 -9.87
C THR A 186 -9.79 -30.42 -8.69
N LYS A 187 -10.62 -29.37 -8.79
CA LYS A 187 -12.08 -29.39 -8.56
C LYS A 187 -12.70 -28.10 -9.09
N GLN A 188 -13.89 -28.21 -9.69
CA GLN A 188 -14.66 -27.17 -10.39
C GLN A 188 -14.38 -25.76 -9.88
N GLN A 189 -13.48 -25.06 -10.59
CA GLN A 189 -13.06 -23.72 -10.24
C GLN A 189 -14.11 -22.77 -10.83
N THR A 190 -15.05 -22.33 -9.99
CA THR A 190 -15.85 -21.16 -10.32
C THR A 190 -14.88 -20.04 -10.69
N VAL A 191 -14.98 -19.51 -11.91
CA VAL A 191 -14.09 -18.44 -12.39
C VAL A 191 -14.37 -17.20 -11.54
N ILE A 192 -13.56 -16.99 -10.51
CA ILE A 192 -13.59 -15.78 -9.72
C ILE A 192 -12.87 -14.73 -10.55
N ASN A 193 -13.58 -13.72 -11.05
CA ASN A 193 -12.93 -12.64 -11.78
C ASN A 193 -12.05 -11.86 -10.79
N SER A 194 -10.74 -11.95 -11.00
CA SER A 194 -9.72 -11.28 -10.20
C SER A 194 -9.14 -10.11 -11.00
N TYR A 195 -9.11 -8.93 -10.40
CA TYR A 195 -8.52 -7.73 -10.98
C TYR A 195 -7.34 -7.27 -10.15
N ILE A 196 -6.22 -6.97 -10.82
CA ILE A 196 -5.01 -6.45 -10.17
C ILE A 196 -4.82 -4.99 -10.56
N LEU A 197 -4.96 -4.09 -9.60
CA LEU A 197 -4.64 -2.68 -9.74
C LEU A 197 -3.18 -2.45 -9.34
N LYS A 198 -2.30 -2.32 -10.33
CA LYS A 198 -0.93 -1.84 -10.15
C LYS A 198 -0.86 -0.36 -10.46
N THR A 199 -0.47 0.43 -9.47
CA THR A 199 -0.32 1.89 -9.66
C THR A 199 1.01 2.23 -10.31
N GLN A 200 1.05 3.32 -11.07
CA GLN A 200 2.27 3.89 -11.62
C GLN A 200 2.98 4.76 -10.57
N CYS A 201 4.32 4.82 -10.59
CA CYS A 201 5.04 5.80 -9.78
C CYS A 201 4.97 7.16 -10.48
N ARG A 202 4.17 8.08 -9.93
CA ARG A 202 3.98 9.44 -10.44
C ARG A 202 4.14 10.43 -9.30
N LEU A 203 5.18 11.25 -9.34
CA LEU A 203 5.46 12.22 -8.28
C LEU A 203 5.02 13.60 -8.74
N LYS A 204 4.11 14.21 -7.98
CA LYS A 204 3.60 15.56 -8.24
C LYS A 204 4.24 16.52 -7.26
N PHE A 205 4.90 17.54 -7.78
CA PHE A 205 5.49 18.57 -6.95
C PHE A 205 4.51 19.73 -6.78
N PRO A 206 4.22 20.18 -5.55
CA PRO A 206 3.42 21.38 -5.34
C PRO A 206 4.16 22.61 -5.87
N GLN A 207 3.41 23.65 -6.24
CA GLN A 207 3.91 24.89 -6.88
C GLN A 207 5.07 25.59 -6.15
N VAL A 208 5.32 25.27 -4.87
CA VAL A 208 6.47 25.75 -4.10
C VAL A 208 7.53 24.65 -4.04
N ASN A 209 8.39 24.60 -5.06
CA ASN A 209 9.53 23.69 -5.14
C ASN A 209 10.66 24.16 -4.23
N THR A 210 10.48 24.03 -2.91
CA THR A 210 11.60 24.22 -1.98
C THR A 210 12.63 23.12 -2.22
N LEU A 211 13.92 23.47 -2.15
CA LEU A 211 15.02 22.49 -2.16
C LEU A 211 14.78 21.36 -1.15
N THR A 212 14.22 21.70 0.02
CA THR A 212 13.82 20.73 1.05
C THR A 212 12.77 19.73 0.58
N ALA A 213 11.75 20.15 -0.17
CA ALA A 213 10.73 19.24 -0.70
C ALA A 213 11.32 18.29 -1.75
N LEU A 214 12.20 18.79 -2.63
CA LEU A 214 12.91 17.96 -3.60
C LEU A 214 13.84 16.95 -2.91
N LEU A 215 14.59 17.37 -1.89
CA LEU A 215 15.46 16.47 -1.12
C LEU A 215 14.67 15.38 -0.40
N LYS A 216 13.55 15.74 0.25
CA LYS A 216 12.67 14.75 0.89
C LYS A 216 12.15 13.72 -0.11
N MET A 217 11.76 14.18 -1.31
CA MET A 217 11.28 13.29 -2.38
C MET A 217 12.39 12.38 -2.91
N LYS A 218 13.61 12.90 -3.09
CA LYS A 218 14.77 12.10 -3.48
C LYS A 218 15.05 11.01 -2.44
N CYS A 219 15.14 11.39 -1.16
CA CYS A 219 15.37 10.42 -0.08
C CYS A 219 14.29 9.33 -0.05
N TRP A 220 13.02 9.71 -0.25
CA TRP A 220 11.93 8.75 -0.36
C TRP A 220 12.09 7.81 -1.56
N LEU A 221 12.44 8.33 -2.75
CA LEU A 221 12.69 7.51 -3.93
C LEU A 221 13.86 6.54 -3.74
N GLU A 222 14.95 6.98 -3.12
CA GLU A 222 16.11 6.13 -2.84
C GLU A 222 15.77 5.01 -1.85
N GLN A 223 14.91 5.29 -0.86
CA GLN A 223 14.50 4.33 0.15
C GLN A 223 13.46 3.33 -0.37
N GLU A 224 12.41 3.81 -1.02
CA GLU A 224 11.25 3.00 -1.42
C GLU A 224 11.38 2.42 -2.83
N LYS A 225 12.18 3.07 -3.70
CA LYS A 225 12.33 2.76 -5.13
C LYS A 225 13.79 2.75 -5.60
N PRO A 226 14.74 2.10 -4.91
CA PRO A 226 16.16 2.10 -5.30
C PRO A 226 16.42 1.56 -6.72
N GLN A 227 15.50 0.74 -7.25
CA GLN A 227 15.54 0.22 -8.61
C GLN A 227 15.20 1.26 -9.69
N LYS A 228 14.55 2.38 -9.34
CA LYS A 228 14.16 3.46 -10.28
C LYS A 228 15.29 4.47 -10.47
N ARG A 229 16.45 3.97 -10.92
CA ARG A 229 17.69 4.77 -11.04
C ARG A 229 17.55 5.97 -11.97
N GLY A 230 16.77 5.86 -13.05
CA GLY A 230 16.52 6.98 -13.96
C GLY A 230 15.79 8.14 -13.27
N LEU A 231 14.77 7.85 -12.47
CA LEU A 231 14.06 8.86 -11.67
C LEU A 231 14.95 9.52 -10.62
N ILE A 232 15.79 8.74 -9.93
CA ILE A 232 16.74 9.26 -8.94
C ILE A 232 17.73 10.23 -9.64
N ALA A 233 18.27 9.86 -10.79
CA ALA A 233 19.17 10.72 -11.56
C ALA A 233 18.48 12.01 -12.05
N CYS A 234 17.20 11.93 -12.42
CA CYS A 234 16.45 13.14 -12.77
C CYS A 234 16.20 14.03 -11.56
N MET A 235 15.94 13.46 -10.38
CA MET A 235 15.87 14.23 -9.13
C MET A 235 17.19 14.92 -8.79
N ASP A 236 18.33 14.24 -8.99
CA ASP A 236 19.65 14.84 -8.82
C ASP A 236 19.86 16.02 -9.76
N HIS A 237 19.44 15.89 -11.02
CA HIS A 237 19.52 16.98 -11.99
C HIS A 237 18.65 18.18 -11.56
N LEU A 238 17.41 17.94 -11.12
CA LEU A 238 16.51 18.98 -10.63
C LEU A 238 17.07 19.70 -9.40
N LEU A 239 17.62 18.95 -8.44
CA LEU A 239 18.27 19.49 -7.25
C LEU A 239 19.45 20.38 -7.61
N LYS A 240 20.30 19.94 -8.55
CA LYS A 240 21.43 20.75 -9.03
C LYS A 240 20.94 22.05 -9.68
N LYS A 241 19.91 21.99 -10.52
CA LYS A 241 19.36 23.17 -11.20
C LYS A 241 18.77 24.19 -10.25
N VAL A 242 18.01 23.73 -9.25
CA VAL A 242 17.43 24.60 -8.22
C VAL A 242 18.52 25.19 -7.32
N ALA A 243 19.59 24.44 -7.02
CA ALA A 243 20.72 24.97 -6.26
C ALA A 243 21.52 26.04 -7.04
N GLU A 244 21.62 25.92 -8.37
CA GLU A 244 22.26 26.92 -9.24
C GLU A 244 21.44 28.21 -9.38
N HIS A 245 20.11 28.15 -9.24
CA HIS A 245 19.19 29.28 -9.44
C HIS A 245 18.22 29.40 -8.27
N PRO A 246 18.67 29.92 -7.12
CA PRO A 246 17.90 29.90 -5.88
C PRO A 246 16.72 30.87 -5.85
N ASP A 247 16.52 31.71 -6.87
CA ASP A 247 15.42 32.68 -6.88
C ASP A 247 14.06 31.95 -6.91
N PRO A 248 13.30 31.97 -5.80
CA PRO A 248 12.06 31.21 -5.69
C PRO A 248 10.92 31.83 -6.50
N HIS A 249 11.07 33.08 -6.98
CA HIS A 249 10.02 33.76 -7.73
C HIS A 249 10.01 33.43 -9.22
N ASP A 250 11.13 32.95 -9.76
CA ASP A 250 11.29 32.74 -11.21
C ASP A 250 10.95 31.31 -11.67
N CYS A 251 10.89 30.35 -10.73
CA CYS A 251 10.71 28.92 -11.04
C CYS A 251 9.37 28.37 -10.53
N ARG A 252 8.23 28.85 -11.08
CA ARG A 252 6.92 28.15 -10.94
C ARG A 252 6.87 26.94 -11.87
N LEU A 253 7.51 25.86 -11.45
CA LEU A 253 7.59 24.61 -12.19
C LEU A 253 6.58 23.61 -11.61
N ASN A 254 5.59 23.20 -12.38
CA ASN A 254 4.77 22.03 -12.06
C ASN A 254 5.48 20.79 -12.61
N LEU A 255 6.05 19.99 -11.73
CA LEU A 255 6.83 18.83 -12.15
C LEU A 255 6.00 17.56 -11.92
N ILE A 256 5.97 16.67 -12.92
CA ILE A 256 5.44 15.32 -12.81
C ILE A 256 6.54 14.32 -13.20
N LEU A 257 7.06 13.56 -12.24
CA LEU A 257 8.02 12.49 -12.52
C LEU A 257 7.27 11.18 -12.73
N GLN A 258 7.48 10.48 -13.85
CA GLN A 258 6.82 9.18 -14.12
C GLN A 258 7.84 8.06 -14.42
N SER A 259 7.61 6.86 -13.89
CA SER A 259 8.61 5.78 -13.92
C SER A 259 8.45 4.70 -15.00
N ASP A 260 7.46 4.80 -15.89
CA ASP A 260 7.19 3.75 -16.86
C ASP A 260 8.00 4.04 -18.14
N GLY A 261 9.28 3.64 -18.11
CA GLY A 261 10.27 3.98 -19.15
C GLY A 261 11.17 5.18 -18.81
N ASP A 262 11.21 5.58 -17.53
CA ASP A 262 12.08 6.60 -16.91
C ASP A 262 12.13 7.95 -17.66
N MET A 263 10.94 8.53 -17.89
CA MET A 263 10.75 9.91 -18.35
C MET A 263 10.03 10.77 -17.31
N VAL A 264 10.60 11.93 -17.05
CA VAL A 264 10.05 13.05 -16.30
C VAL A 264 9.31 13.96 -17.25
N GLU A 265 8.17 14.49 -16.85
CA GLU A 265 7.49 15.57 -17.55
C GLU A 265 7.54 16.83 -16.67
N LEU A 266 8.23 17.86 -17.15
CA LEU A 266 8.25 19.18 -16.55
C LEU A 266 7.20 20.04 -17.24
N PHE A 267 6.25 20.57 -16.48
CA PHE A 267 5.33 21.59 -16.93
C PHE A 267 5.77 22.94 -16.36
N THR A 268 5.99 23.91 -17.24
CA THR A 268 6.27 25.29 -16.82
C THR A 268 5.03 26.14 -17.11
N GLU A 269 4.27 26.49 -16.06
CA GLU A 269 3.05 27.31 -16.24
C GLU A 269 3.38 28.68 -16.83
N SER A 270 4.54 29.25 -16.48
CA SER A 270 4.96 30.60 -16.92
C SER A 270 5.27 30.70 -18.42
N LEU A 271 5.58 29.58 -19.09
CA LEU A 271 6.00 29.56 -20.49
C LEU A 271 5.09 28.73 -21.41
N GLY A 272 4.10 28.01 -20.85
CA GLY A 272 3.27 27.08 -21.62
C GLY A 272 4.08 25.96 -22.29
N ARG A 273 5.31 25.71 -21.82
CA ARG A 273 6.22 24.71 -22.38
C ARG A 273 6.23 23.48 -21.50
N GLN A 274 5.98 22.34 -22.12
CA GLN A 274 6.24 21.01 -21.58
C GLN A 274 7.64 20.57 -22.03
N VAL A 275 8.42 20.05 -21.10
CA VAL A 275 9.75 19.50 -21.37
C VAL A 275 9.84 18.15 -20.70
N TYR A 276 10.24 17.13 -21.44
CA TYR A 276 10.53 15.82 -20.88
C TYR A 276 12.00 15.76 -20.42
N ILE A 277 12.27 15.18 -19.26
CA ILE A 277 13.62 14.75 -18.88
C ILE A 277 13.67 13.23 -18.89
N SER A 278 14.48 12.61 -19.72
CA SER A 278 14.67 11.15 -19.69
C SER A 278 15.99 10.80 -19.02
N GLY A 279 15.97 9.82 -18.12
CA GLY A 279 17.17 9.24 -17.51
C GLY A 279 17.55 7.95 -18.23
N GLY A 280 18.72 7.92 -18.85
CA GLY A 280 19.26 6.73 -19.54
C GLY A 280 20.60 6.26 -18.97
N THR A 281 21.16 5.18 -19.52
CA THR A 281 22.47 4.66 -19.14
C THR A 281 23.62 5.66 -19.34
N ASN A 282 23.41 6.65 -20.22
CA ASN A 282 24.41 7.65 -20.60
C ASN A 282 24.19 9.03 -19.93
N GLY A 283 23.28 9.12 -18.94
CA GLY A 283 22.97 10.36 -18.25
C GLY A 283 21.53 10.83 -18.47
N VAL A 284 21.31 12.13 -18.28
CA VAL A 284 19.99 12.77 -18.25
C VAL A 284 19.84 13.69 -19.46
N SER A 285 18.78 13.50 -20.26
CA SER A 285 18.51 14.28 -21.47
C SER A 285 17.22 15.07 -21.32
N MET A 286 17.18 16.32 -21.78
CA MET A 286 15.96 17.14 -21.83
C MET A 286 15.44 17.21 -23.28
N ILE A 287 14.19 16.82 -23.49
CA ILE A 287 13.53 16.81 -24.80
C ILE A 287 12.30 17.71 -24.71
N PRO A 288 12.16 18.76 -25.51
CA PRO A 288 10.91 19.53 -25.53
C PRO A 288 9.75 18.62 -25.93
N ALA A 289 8.60 18.75 -25.29
CA ALA A 289 7.39 18.10 -25.78
C ALA A 289 7.13 18.63 -27.19
N GLN A 290 7.28 17.77 -28.20
CA GLN A 290 6.85 18.15 -29.53
C GLN A 290 5.35 18.42 -29.43
N LEU A 291 4.95 19.64 -29.79
CA LEU A 291 3.55 19.97 -30.03
C LEU A 291 3.11 19.12 -31.23
N ASP A 292 2.66 17.89 -30.97
CA ASP A 292 1.84 17.17 -31.93
C ASP A 292 0.64 18.07 -32.23
N LYS A 293 0.61 18.60 -33.45
CA LYS A 293 -0.53 19.31 -34.02
C LYS A 293 -1.56 18.32 -34.53
#